data_AF-A0AA40XZS2-F1
#
_entry.id   AF-A0AA40XZS2-F1
#
_cell.length_a   1.000
_cell.length_b   1.000
_cell.length_c   1.000
_cell.angle_alpha   90.00
_cell.angle_beta   90.00
_cell.angle_gamma   90.00
#
_symmetry.space_group_name_H-M   'P 1'
#
loop_
_entity.id
_entity.type
_entity.pdbx_description
1 polymer ?
#
loop_
_entity_poly.entity_id
_entity_poly.type
_entity_poly.pdbx_seq_one_letter_code
_entity_poly.pdbx_strand_id
1 'polypeptide(L)'
;MVRVEYSHHCFSQDPEKVEGFDPEHLYHWAARPKDPRVFCPLRWEASKELPRLIQHLDERNCYPTRRENYFAVKRDHPSGHYVMYFRAERRLTGGADVRLFVESAYHREDMDVTIAKAEKTSIIDILVKS
;
A
#
# COMPACT_ATOMS: atom_id res chain seq x y z
N MET A 1 2.81 -7.53 -19.22
CA MET A 1 1.80 -7.96 -18.24
C MET A 1 2.27 -7.64 -16.83
N VAL A 2 1.39 -7.05 -15.99
CA VAL A 2 1.70 -6.72 -14.59
C VAL A 2 0.93 -7.68 -13.66
N ARG A 3 1.62 -8.29 -12.71
CA ARG A 3 1.00 -9.07 -11.62
C ARG A 3 0.95 -8.21 -10.36
N VAL A 4 -0.26 -7.97 -9.87
CA VAL A 4 -0.49 -7.24 -8.62
C VAL A 4 -0.75 -8.22 -7.49
N GLU A 5 -0.07 -8.02 -6.37
CA GLU A 5 -0.23 -8.79 -5.15
C GLU A 5 -0.46 -7.83 -3.98
N TYR A 6 -1.31 -8.24 -3.05
CA TYR A 6 -1.65 -7.44 -1.88
C TYR A 6 -1.19 -8.14 -0.61
N SER A 7 -0.63 -7.36 0.31
CA SER A 7 -0.45 -7.79 1.70
C SER A 7 -1.78 -7.77 2.45
N HIS A 8 -1.72 -8.03 3.76
CA HIS A 8 -2.80 -7.87 4.73
C HIS A 8 -3.17 -6.41 5.03
N HIS A 9 -3.11 -5.51 4.06
CA HIS A 9 -3.26 -4.06 4.26
C HIS A 9 -4.58 -3.60 4.90
N CYS A 10 -5.65 -4.40 4.78
CA CYS A 10 -6.94 -4.18 5.46
C CYS A 10 -6.98 -4.72 6.91
N PHE A 11 -6.03 -5.57 7.31
CA PHE A 11 -5.89 -6.10 8.68
C PHE A 11 -4.69 -5.43 9.35
N SER A 12 -4.95 -4.34 10.08
CA SER A 12 -3.89 -3.38 10.44
C SER A 12 -3.65 -3.22 11.93
N GLN A 13 -4.70 -3.26 12.73
CA GLN A 13 -4.61 -2.92 14.15
C GLN A 13 -4.42 -4.16 15.02
N ASP A 14 -3.69 -3.95 16.10
CA ASP A 14 -3.62 -4.89 17.21
C ASP A 14 -4.98 -4.92 17.93
N PRO A 15 -5.56 -6.09 18.23
CA PRO A 15 -6.81 -6.21 18.97
C PRO A 15 -6.84 -5.43 20.29
N GLU A 16 -5.71 -5.36 20.99
CA GLU A 16 -5.60 -4.60 22.26
C GLU A 16 -5.76 -3.09 22.06
N LYS A 17 -5.63 -2.60 20.83
CA LYS A 17 -5.72 -1.18 20.46
C LYS A 17 -7.05 -0.82 19.80
N VAL A 18 -7.96 -1.77 19.63
CA VAL A 18 -9.27 -1.53 19.02
C VAL A 18 -10.34 -1.85 20.05
N GLU A 19 -10.86 -0.80 20.70
CA GLU A 19 -11.95 -0.96 21.65
C GLU A 19 -13.21 -1.51 20.94
N GLY A 20 -13.80 -2.58 21.50
CA GLY A 20 -15.05 -3.15 20.99
C GLY A 20 -14.96 -3.76 19.59
N PHE A 21 -13.78 -4.22 19.16
CA PHE A 21 -13.67 -4.90 17.86
C PHE A 21 -14.54 -6.16 17.80
N ASP A 22 -15.05 -6.45 16.61
CA ASP A 22 -15.79 -7.69 16.35
C ASP A 22 -14.82 -8.89 16.32
N PRO A 23 -14.99 -9.91 17.19
CA PRO A 23 -14.15 -11.11 17.16
C PRO A 23 -14.14 -11.84 15.81
N GLU A 24 -15.21 -11.73 15.00
CA GLU A 24 -15.26 -12.33 13.66
C GLU A 24 -14.34 -11.60 12.65
N HIS A 25 -13.93 -10.38 12.97
CA HIS A 25 -12.98 -9.58 12.21
C HIS A 25 -11.51 -9.86 12.56
N LEU A 26 -11.25 -10.84 13.43
CA LEU A 26 -9.91 -11.21 13.83
C LEU A 26 -9.26 -12.12 12.78
N TYR A 27 -8.14 -11.67 12.22
CA TYR A 27 -7.35 -12.48 11.30
C TYR A 27 -6.07 -12.98 11.97
N HIS A 28 -5.93 -14.31 12.01
CA HIS A 28 -4.73 -15.00 12.45
C HIS A 28 -3.87 -15.38 11.25
N TRP A 29 -2.82 -14.62 11.00
CA TRP A 29 -1.92 -14.93 9.90
C TRP A 29 -1.10 -16.18 10.22
N ALA A 30 -1.18 -17.22 9.38
CA ALA A 30 -0.44 -18.47 9.57
C ALA A 30 1.08 -18.28 9.74
N ALA A 31 1.67 -17.28 9.06
CA ALA A 31 3.10 -16.99 9.18
C ALA A 31 3.46 -16.18 10.44
N ARG A 32 2.46 -15.56 11.10
CA ARG A 32 2.61 -14.80 12.35
C ARG A 32 1.44 -15.09 13.30
N PRO A 33 1.34 -16.31 13.83
CA PRO A 33 0.19 -16.72 14.64
C PRO A 33 0.05 -15.94 15.96
N LYS A 34 1.14 -15.31 16.42
CA LYS A 34 1.20 -14.48 17.65
C LYS A 34 0.91 -12.99 17.41
N ASP A 35 0.57 -12.60 16.19
CA ASP A 35 0.31 -11.21 15.79
C ASP A 35 -1.05 -11.13 15.09
N PRO A 36 -2.16 -11.38 15.82
CA PRO A 36 -3.49 -11.26 15.25
C PRO A 36 -3.74 -9.81 14.84
N ARG A 37 -4.48 -9.61 13.75
CA ARG A 37 -4.81 -8.28 13.25
C ARG A 37 -6.31 -8.16 13.04
N VAL A 38 -6.85 -7.04 13.47
CA VAL A 38 -8.27 -6.71 13.30
C VAL A 38 -8.51 -6.16 11.90
N PHE A 39 -9.54 -6.66 11.22
CA PHE A 39 -10.05 -6.08 9.98
C PHE A 39 -10.51 -4.64 10.21
N CYS A 40 -10.07 -3.74 9.32
CA CYS A 40 -10.41 -2.32 9.39
C CYS A 40 -11.37 -1.97 8.24
N PRO A 41 -12.68 -1.79 8.51
CA PRO A 41 -13.67 -1.45 7.49
C PRO A 41 -13.32 -0.18 6.72
N LEU A 42 -12.75 0.82 7.39
CA LEU A 42 -12.32 2.08 6.75
C LEU A 42 -11.21 1.84 5.71
N ARG A 43 -10.23 0.99 6.02
CA ARG A 43 -9.17 0.65 5.04
C ARG A 43 -9.68 -0.24 3.93
N TRP A 44 -10.64 -1.11 4.20
CA TRP A 44 -11.30 -1.91 3.16
C TRP A 44 -12.12 -1.05 2.21
N GLU A 45 -12.86 -0.08 2.71
CA GLU A 45 -13.62 0.83 1.85
C GLU A 45 -12.67 1.63 0.96
N ALA A 46 -11.61 2.19 1.56
CA ALA A 46 -10.60 2.94 0.82
C ALA A 46 -9.79 2.07 -0.16
N SER A 47 -9.60 0.77 0.09
CA SER A 47 -8.85 -0.12 -0.79
C SER A 47 -9.49 -0.34 -2.16
N LYS A 48 -10.78 -0.03 -2.30
CA LYS A 48 -11.47 -0.02 -3.60
C LYS A 48 -10.87 0.99 -4.59
N GLU A 49 -10.11 1.98 -4.12
CA GLU A 49 -9.39 2.93 -4.96
C GLU A 49 -8.04 2.40 -5.50
N LEU A 50 -7.51 1.30 -4.93
CA LEU A 50 -6.22 0.76 -5.33
C LEU A 50 -6.14 0.38 -6.81
N PRO A 51 -7.12 -0.31 -7.42
CA PRO A 51 -7.05 -0.64 -8.84
C PRO A 51 -6.88 0.60 -9.72
N ARG A 52 -7.61 1.69 -9.42
CA ARG A 52 -7.48 2.95 -10.14
C ARG A 52 -6.12 3.60 -9.90
N LEU A 53 -5.64 3.62 -8.67
CA LEU A 53 -4.32 4.19 -8.36
C LEU A 53 -3.19 3.44 -9.09
N ILE A 54 -3.27 2.10 -9.14
CA ILE A 54 -2.30 1.22 -9.80
C ILE A 54 -2.36 1.39 -11.32
N GLN A 55 -3.55 1.49 -11.91
CA GLN A 55 -3.73 1.68 -13.35
C GLN A 55 -3.07 2.95 -13.86
N HIS A 56 -3.06 4.01 -13.04
CA HIS A 56 -2.48 5.32 -13.37
C HIS A 56 -1.13 5.55 -12.68
N LEU A 57 -0.39 4.49 -12.31
CA LEU A 57 0.85 4.63 -11.55
C LEU A 57 2.01 5.18 -12.40
N ASP A 58 1.99 4.93 -13.70
CA ASP A 58 2.93 5.46 -14.70
C ASP A 58 2.80 6.97 -14.92
N GLU A 59 1.59 7.51 -14.71
CA GLU A 59 1.29 8.94 -14.79
C GLU A 59 1.55 9.68 -13.46
N ARG A 60 2.01 8.97 -12.41
CA ARG A 60 2.16 9.50 -11.05
C ARG A 60 3.60 9.59 -10.59
N ASN A 61 3.85 10.54 -9.70
CA ASN A 61 5.07 10.55 -8.91
C ASN A 61 5.03 9.40 -7.90
N CYS A 62 6.12 8.64 -7.89
CA CYS A 62 6.47 7.71 -6.84
C CYS A 62 7.54 8.34 -5.96
N TYR A 63 7.65 7.84 -4.73
CA TYR A 63 8.57 8.39 -3.75
C TYR A 63 9.25 7.25 -2.99
N PRO A 64 10.59 7.20 -2.92
CA PRO A 64 11.27 6.21 -2.10
C PRO A 64 10.99 6.50 -0.62
N THR A 65 10.83 5.45 0.17
CA THR A 65 10.86 5.59 1.63
C THR A 65 12.28 5.34 2.16
N ARG A 66 12.45 5.43 3.48
CA ARG A 66 13.68 4.98 4.16
C ARG A 66 13.84 3.46 4.21
N ARG A 67 12.81 2.71 3.81
CA ARG A 67 12.82 1.26 3.67
C ARG A 67 13.00 0.93 2.18
N GLU A 68 13.23 -0.34 1.86
CA GLU A 68 13.27 -0.84 0.49
C GLU A 68 11.86 -0.92 -0.14
N ASN A 69 11.10 0.18 -0.10
CA ASN A 69 9.79 0.29 -0.74
C ASN A 69 9.51 1.76 -1.15
N TYR A 70 8.42 1.95 -1.87
CA TYR A 70 8.00 3.24 -2.42
C TYR A 70 6.59 3.57 -1.95
N PHE A 71 6.19 4.83 -2.12
CA PHE A 71 4.80 5.22 -2.02
C PHE A 71 4.33 6.08 -3.19
N ALA A 72 3.04 6.00 -3.47
CA ALA A 72 2.31 6.90 -4.36
C ALA A 72 1.04 7.37 -3.65
N VAL A 73 0.52 8.54 -4.06
CA VAL A 73 -0.63 9.17 -3.40
C VAL A 73 -1.73 9.54 -4.38
N LYS A 74 -2.95 9.59 -3.85
CA LYS A 74 -4.11 10.26 -4.45
C LYS A 74 -4.68 11.21 -3.41
N ARG A 75 -4.81 12.49 -3.76
CA ARG A 75 -5.62 13.42 -2.97
C ARG A 75 -7.08 13.17 -3.31
N ASP A 76 -7.81 12.59 -2.37
CA ASP A 76 -9.24 12.25 -2.50
C ASP A 76 -10.09 12.81 -1.35
N HIS A 77 -9.46 13.43 -0.36
CA HIS A 77 -10.13 14.10 0.74
C HIS A 77 -9.50 15.48 0.99
N PRO A 78 -10.26 16.52 1.41
CA PRO A 78 -9.69 17.82 1.76
C PRO A 78 -8.62 17.75 2.85
N SER A 79 -8.81 16.84 3.82
CA SER A 79 -7.90 16.71 4.97
C SER A 79 -6.71 15.77 4.74
N GLY A 80 -6.58 15.10 3.59
CA GLY A 80 -5.51 14.13 3.42
C GLY A 80 -5.39 13.45 2.07
N HIS A 81 -4.53 12.44 2.05
CA HIS A 81 -4.22 11.64 0.87
C HIS A 81 -4.47 10.18 1.16
N TYR A 82 -5.04 9.47 0.19
CA TYR A 82 -4.94 8.04 0.14
C TYR A 82 -3.54 7.63 -0.35
N VAL A 83 -2.83 6.88 0.47
CA VAL A 83 -1.43 6.50 0.23
C VAL A 83 -1.35 5.01 -0.02
N MET A 84 -0.63 4.61 -1.05
CA MET A 84 -0.26 3.22 -1.33
C MET A 84 1.24 3.07 -1.16
N TYR A 85 1.66 2.19 -0.27
CA TYR A 85 3.04 1.72 -0.12
C TYR A 85 3.23 0.43 -0.89
N PHE A 86 4.27 0.34 -1.70
CA PHE A 86 4.47 -0.80 -2.60
C PHE A 86 5.94 -1.07 -2.91
N ARG A 87 6.21 -2.30 -3.36
CA ARG A 87 7.44 -2.67 -4.09
C ARG A 87 7.09 -3.01 -5.52
N ALA A 88 7.99 -2.68 -6.44
CA ALA A 88 7.87 -3.05 -7.84
C ALA A 88 9.20 -3.64 -8.28
N GLU A 89 9.14 -4.78 -8.98
CA GLU A 89 10.32 -5.46 -9.50
C GLU A 89 10.00 -6.05 -10.87
N ARG A 90 10.99 -6.08 -11.76
CA ARG A 90 10.88 -6.83 -13.02
C ARG A 90 10.89 -8.32 -12.72
N ARG A 91 10.00 -9.05 -13.38
CA ARG A 91 10.01 -10.52 -13.39
C ARG A 91 10.07 -10.95 -14.85
N LEU A 92 11.05 -11.76 -15.23
CA LEU A 92 11.13 -12.32 -16.59
C LEU A 92 10.62 -13.76 -16.65
N THR A 93 10.15 -14.28 -15.52
CA THR A 93 9.70 -15.66 -15.34
C THR A 93 8.30 -15.67 -14.70
N GLY A 94 7.48 -16.68 -15.06
CA GLY A 94 6.13 -16.81 -14.51
C GLY A 94 5.03 -15.97 -15.21
N GLY A 95 5.27 -15.54 -16.45
CA GLY A 95 4.26 -14.96 -17.34
C GLY A 95 3.96 -13.46 -17.14
N ALA A 96 4.48 -12.82 -16.10
CA ALA A 96 4.36 -11.38 -15.87
C ALA A 96 5.72 -10.69 -15.99
N ASP A 97 5.76 -9.52 -16.63
CA ASP A 97 6.97 -8.70 -16.82
C ASP A 97 7.32 -7.88 -15.57
N VAL A 98 6.30 -7.61 -14.75
CA VAL A 98 6.40 -6.78 -13.55
C VAL A 98 5.58 -7.42 -12.44
N ARG A 99 6.16 -7.50 -11.25
CA ARG A 99 5.45 -7.79 -9.99
C ARG A 99 5.33 -6.51 -9.18
N LEU A 100 4.10 -6.12 -8.87
CA LEU A 100 3.76 -5.00 -7.99
C LEU A 100 3.17 -5.57 -6.70
N PHE A 101 3.88 -5.41 -5.58
CA PHE A 101 3.43 -5.86 -4.27
C PHE A 101 3.00 -4.67 -3.41
N VAL A 102 1.70 -4.56 -3.14
CA VAL A 102 1.12 -3.53 -2.28
C VAL A 102 1.29 -3.94 -0.82
N GLU A 103 2.14 -3.23 -0.10
CA GLU A 103 2.46 -3.54 1.31
C GLU A 103 1.46 -2.95 2.30
N SER A 104 0.90 -1.78 1.99
CA SER A 104 -0.06 -1.10 2.86
C SER A 104 -0.77 -0.02 2.06
N ALA A 105 -2.03 0.27 2.39
CA ALA A 105 -2.72 1.40 1.84
C ALA A 105 -3.78 1.95 2.79
N TYR A 106 -3.79 3.27 2.99
CA TYR A 106 -4.66 3.96 3.94
C TYR A 106 -4.60 5.49 3.76
N HIS A 107 -5.61 6.20 4.28
CA HIS A 107 -5.61 7.66 4.32
C HIS A 107 -4.63 8.21 5.36
N ARG A 108 -3.97 9.31 5.01
CA ARG A 108 -3.06 10.06 5.89
C ARG A 108 -3.22 11.56 5.66
N GLU A 109 -3.26 12.31 6.75
CA GLU A 109 -3.44 13.77 6.73
C GLU A 109 -2.10 14.53 6.59
N ASP A 110 -0.98 13.89 6.93
CA ASP A 110 0.36 14.50 7.00
C ASP A 110 1.22 14.28 5.75
N MET A 111 0.60 13.85 4.65
CA MET A 111 1.34 13.50 3.43
C MET A 111 1.91 14.70 2.68
N ASP A 112 1.33 15.89 2.81
CA ASP A 112 1.88 17.08 2.16
C ASP A 112 3.28 17.41 2.68
N VAL A 113 3.51 17.27 3.99
CA VAL A 113 4.83 17.45 4.60
C VAL A 113 5.79 16.34 4.15
N THR A 114 5.30 15.11 4.03
CA THR A 114 6.11 13.96 3.61
C THR A 114 6.54 14.10 2.14
N ILE A 115 5.62 14.48 1.26
CA ILE A 115 5.87 14.70 -0.18
C ILE A 115 6.84 15.85 -0.41
N ALA A 116 6.69 16.96 0.32
CA ALA A 116 7.56 18.12 0.18
C ALA A 116 9.04 17.83 0.52
N LYS A 117 9.30 16.80 1.32
CA LYS A 117 10.65 16.38 1.74
C LYS A 117 11.21 15.21 0.92
N ALA A 118 10.41 14.58 0.07
CA ALA A 118 10.80 13.37 -0.65
C ALA A 118 11.27 13.69 -2.06
N GLU A 119 12.32 13.01 -2.50
CA GLU A 119 12.77 13.04 -3.90
C GLU A 119 11.78 12.25 -4.77
N LYS A 120 11.33 12.86 -5.87
CA LYS A 120 10.37 12.23 -6.78
C LYS A 120 11.08 11.24 -7.70
N THR A 121 10.41 10.15 -8.03
CA THR A 121 10.81 9.20 -9.06
C THR A 121 9.58 8.69 -9.83
N SER A 122 9.78 7.95 -10.92
CA SER A 122 8.70 7.29 -11.67
C SER A 122 8.71 5.78 -11.44
N ILE A 123 7.59 5.11 -11.72
CA ILE A 123 7.55 3.64 -11.71
C ILE A 123 8.54 3.03 -12.72
N ILE A 124 8.79 3.70 -13.84
CA ILE A 124 9.73 3.25 -14.87
C ILE A 124 11.16 3.27 -14.32
N ASP A 125 11.57 4.37 -13.66
CA ASP A 125 12.90 4.48 -13.07
C ASP A 125 13.12 3.44 -11.97
N ILE A 126 12.08 3.13 -11.19
CA ILE A 126 12.12 2.08 -10.18
C ILE A 126 12.40 0.73 -10.84
N LEU A 127 11.69 0.39 -11.92
CA LEU A 127 11.82 -0.89 -12.62
C LEU A 127 13.13 -1.03 -13.41
N VAL A 128 13.73 0.08 -13.86
CA VAL A 128 15.06 0.06 -14.51
C VAL A 128 16.17 -0.23 -13.50
N LYS A 129 15.97 0.14 -12.23
CA LYS A 129 16.95 -0.06 -11.13
C LYS A 129 16.76 -1.40 -10.39
N SER A 130 15.61 -2.06 -10.55
CA SER A 130 15.25 -3.31 -9.86
C SER A 130 15.89 -4.55 -10.47
#